data_AF-A0A820QIQ4-F1
#
_entry.id   AF-A0A820QIQ4-F1
#
_cell.length_a   1.000
_cell.length_b   1.000
_cell.length_c   1.000
_cell.angle_alpha   90.00
_cell.angle_beta   90.00
_cell.angle_gamma   90.00
#
_symmetry.space_group_name_H-M   'P 1'
#
loop_
_entity.id
_entity.type
_entity.pdbx_description
1 polymer ?
#
loop_
_entity_poly.entity_id
_entity_poly.type
_entity_poly.pdbx_seq_one_letter_code
_entity_poly.pdbx_strand_id
1 'polypeptide(L)'
;IPWSTNVGPRKDTQAFLFTLTNPHNIPPTKYPINPAKTLNAVYHFHSQGPSFGDNADIMVLNNNNLTNVQPRSFTKFPISYTDTTGHGDKTFTGNREFTTCEIEVFKIA
;
A
#
# COMPACT_ATOMS: atom_id res chain seq x y z
N ILE A 1 -2.04 9.55 -8.94
CA ILE A 1 -2.13 10.87 -8.28
C ILE A 1 -0.78 11.18 -7.63
N PRO A 2 -0.17 12.36 -7.84
CA PRO A 2 1.09 12.73 -7.16
C PRO A 2 0.88 12.84 -5.64
N TRP A 3 1.87 12.40 -4.85
CA TRP A 3 1.83 12.55 -3.40
C TRP A 3 1.94 14.01 -2.98
N SER A 4 1.25 14.37 -1.90
CA SER A 4 1.25 15.72 -1.34
C SER A 4 1.30 15.68 0.18
N THR A 5 1.80 16.74 0.80
CA THR A 5 1.75 16.93 2.26
C THR A 5 0.34 17.25 2.78
N ASN A 6 -0.59 17.64 1.90
CA ASN A 6 -1.99 17.90 2.24
C ASN A 6 -2.67 16.61 2.68
N VAL A 7 -2.89 16.47 3.98
CA VAL A 7 -3.47 15.27 4.61
C VAL A 7 -4.86 14.97 4.06
N GLY A 8 -5.15 13.69 3.87
CA GLY A 8 -6.51 13.22 3.59
C GLY A 8 -6.58 12.26 2.41
N PRO A 9 -7.80 11.76 2.13
CA PRO A 9 -8.01 10.78 1.09
C PRO A 9 -7.90 11.42 -0.30
N ARG A 10 -7.56 10.60 -1.29
CA ARG A 10 -7.55 10.95 -2.70
C ARG A 10 -8.31 9.89 -3.48
N LYS A 11 -9.30 10.38 -4.23
CA LYS A 11 -10.13 9.55 -5.08
C LYS A 11 -9.35 9.10 -6.31
N ASP A 12 -9.31 7.80 -6.56
CA ASP A 12 -8.83 7.24 -7.82
C ASP A 12 -9.66 6.00 -8.17
N THR A 13 -10.32 6.03 -9.32
CA THR A 13 -11.16 4.91 -9.80
C THR A 13 -10.37 3.90 -10.63
N GLN A 14 -9.11 4.20 -10.96
CA GLN A 14 -8.23 3.36 -11.76
C GLN A 14 -7.04 2.84 -10.96
N ALA A 15 -6.93 3.21 -9.69
CA ALA A 15 -5.87 2.72 -8.82
C ALA A 15 -5.88 1.19 -8.70
N PHE A 16 -4.69 0.63 -8.57
CA PHE A 16 -4.48 -0.79 -8.33
C PHE A 16 -3.21 -1.00 -7.50
N LEU A 17 -3.17 -2.10 -6.77
CA LEU A 17 -1.93 -2.65 -6.22
C LEU A 17 -1.47 -3.79 -7.12
N PHE A 18 -0.20 -4.16 -7.02
CA PHE A 18 0.31 -5.30 -7.76
C PHE A 18 1.49 -5.97 -7.05
N THR A 19 1.72 -7.23 -7.40
CA THR A 19 2.93 -7.97 -7.05
C THR A 19 3.72 -8.26 -8.32
N LEU A 20 5.04 -8.13 -8.26
CA LEU A 20 5.95 -8.71 -9.26
C LEU A 20 6.39 -10.11 -8.82
N THR A 21 6.60 -10.27 -7.51
CA THR A 21 6.83 -11.55 -6.83
C THR A 21 6.00 -11.56 -5.55
N ASN A 22 5.74 -12.75 -5.02
CA ASN A 22 5.05 -12.97 -3.75
C ASN A 22 5.49 -14.34 -3.19
N PRO A 23 5.32 -14.59 -1.87
CA PRO A 23 5.79 -15.83 -1.26
C PRO A 23 4.91 -17.06 -1.56
N HIS A 24 3.85 -16.91 -2.36
CA HIS A 24 2.88 -17.97 -2.65
C HIS A 24 3.06 -18.59 -4.04
N ASN A 25 4.17 -18.28 -4.74
CA ASN A 25 4.45 -18.72 -6.10
C ASN A 25 3.35 -18.35 -7.13
N ILE A 26 2.62 -17.27 -6.87
CA ILE A 26 1.61 -16.76 -7.80
C ILE A 26 2.30 -15.84 -8.82
N PRO A 27 1.92 -15.88 -10.11
CA PRO A 27 2.45 -14.94 -11.11
C PRO A 27 2.21 -13.47 -10.72
N PRO A 28 2.92 -12.50 -11.36
CA PRO A 28 2.63 -11.09 -11.18
C PRO A 28 1.14 -10.79 -11.29
N THR A 29 0.55 -10.22 -10.24
CA THR A 29 -0.91 -10.08 -10.11
C THR A 29 -1.28 -8.63 -9.84
N LYS A 30 -2.36 -8.18 -10.48
CA LYS A 30 -2.94 -6.85 -10.30
C LYS A 30 -4.21 -6.95 -9.46
N TYR A 31 -4.30 -6.12 -8.42
CA TYR A 31 -5.43 -6.02 -7.50
C TYR A 31 -6.14 -4.68 -7.68
N PRO A 32 -7.30 -4.64 -8.35
CA PRO A 32 -7.99 -3.39 -8.64
C PRO A 32 -8.60 -2.78 -7.36
N ILE A 33 -8.76 -1.45 -7.34
CA ILE A 33 -9.53 -0.76 -6.30
C ILE A 33 -10.98 -1.27 -6.29
N ASN A 34 -11.55 -1.50 -5.11
CA ASN A 34 -12.97 -1.80 -4.96
C ASN A 34 -13.79 -0.56 -5.38
N PRO A 35 -14.77 -0.68 -6.30
CA PRO A 35 -15.61 0.44 -6.74
C PRO A 35 -16.26 1.23 -5.59
N ALA A 36 -16.59 0.56 -4.48
CA ALA A 36 -17.18 1.18 -3.29
C ALA A 36 -16.17 1.96 -2.41
N LYS A 37 -14.86 1.85 -2.68
CA LYS A 37 -13.77 2.40 -1.86
C LYS A 37 -12.89 3.40 -2.60
N THR A 38 -13.27 3.79 -3.81
CA THR A 38 -12.47 4.66 -4.68
C THR A 38 -12.13 6.03 -4.07
N LEU A 39 -12.93 6.54 -3.13
CA LEU A 39 -12.66 7.80 -2.43
C LEU A 39 -11.37 7.77 -1.60
N ASN A 40 -11.01 6.60 -1.07
CA ASN A 40 -9.86 6.38 -0.19
C ASN A 40 -8.76 5.56 -0.89
N ALA A 41 -8.64 5.67 -2.21
CA ALA A 41 -7.65 4.90 -2.96
C ALA A 41 -6.22 5.19 -2.51
N VAL A 42 -5.91 6.46 -2.23
CA VAL A 42 -4.64 6.88 -1.63
C VAL A 42 -4.94 7.76 -0.43
N TYR A 43 -4.16 7.63 0.64
CA TYR A 43 -4.23 8.53 1.77
C TYR A 43 -2.91 9.27 1.94
N HIS A 44 -2.98 10.60 1.93
CA HIS A 44 -1.80 11.44 2.13
C HIS A 44 -1.62 11.74 3.62
N PHE A 45 -0.39 11.58 4.09
CA PHE A 45 0.05 11.95 5.43
C PHE A 45 1.13 13.02 5.33
N HIS A 46 1.23 13.88 6.35
CA HIS A 46 2.24 14.95 6.38
C HIS A 46 3.62 14.45 6.86
N SER A 47 3.65 13.37 7.65
CA SER A 47 4.85 12.87 8.36
C SER A 47 5.11 11.38 8.14
N GLN A 48 4.33 10.71 7.31
CA GLN A 48 4.48 9.28 6.99
C GLN A 48 4.79 9.11 5.51
N GLY A 49 5.29 7.93 5.15
CA GLY A 49 5.46 7.56 3.75
C GLY A 49 4.12 7.24 3.08
N PRO A 50 4.14 6.70 1.86
CA PRO A 50 2.94 6.49 1.06
C PRO A 50 1.98 5.48 1.70
N SER A 51 0.69 5.78 1.59
CA SER A 51 -0.39 4.90 2.04
C SER A 51 -1.45 4.74 0.96
N PHE A 52 -1.82 3.48 0.71
CA PHE A 52 -2.81 3.07 -0.28
C PHE A 52 -3.97 2.39 0.43
N GLY A 53 -5.18 2.79 0.06
CA GLY A 53 -6.42 2.29 0.67
C GLY A 53 -6.79 2.98 1.99
N ASP A 54 -8.07 2.87 2.34
CA ASP A 54 -8.65 3.25 3.61
C ASP A 54 -8.02 2.46 4.76
N ASN A 55 -7.53 3.15 5.79
CA ASN A 55 -6.85 2.54 6.94
C ASN A 55 -5.63 1.65 6.58
N ALA A 56 -5.11 1.82 5.35
CA ALA A 56 -3.93 1.21 4.72
C ALA A 56 -4.01 -0.29 4.36
N ASP A 57 -4.36 -0.57 3.11
CA ASP A 57 -4.02 -1.84 2.46
C ASP A 57 -2.50 -2.00 2.35
N ILE A 58 -1.77 -0.92 2.05
CA ILE A 58 -0.31 -0.84 2.19
C ILE A 58 0.04 0.52 2.81
N MET A 59 0.83 0.51 3.87
CA MET A 59 1.47 1.70 4.44
C MET A 59 2.96 1.48 4.53
N VAL A 60 3.70 2.35 3.85
CA VAL A 60 5.15 2.41 3.96
C VAL A 60 5.50 3.55 4.90
N LEU A 61 6.14 3.23 6.03
CA LEU A 61 6.53 4.23 7.02
C LEU A 61 7.89 4.83 6.67
N ASN A 62 8.05 6.11 6.96
CA ASN A 62 9.35 6.76 6.90
C ASN A 62 10.12 6.41 8.19
N ASN A 63 11.24 5.69 8.06
CA ASN A 63 12.05 5.18 9.16
C ASN A 63 13.10 6.19 9.68
N ASN A 64 12.97 7.47 9.34
CA ASN A 64 13.96 8.50 9.68
C ASN A 64 14.13 8.83 11.18
N ASN A 65 13.42 8.16 12.10
CA ASN A 65 13.71 8.28 13.54
C ASN A 65 12.98 7.22 14.39
N LEU A 66 13.69 6.68 15.40
CA LEU A 66 13.23 6.17 16.72
C LEU A 66 13.60 4.71 17.10
N THR A 67 14.67 4.61 17.90
CA THR A 67 14.79 3.84 19.15
C THR A 67 14.01 2.52 19.32
N ASN A 68 14.71 1.38 19.34
CA ASN A 68 14.44 0.06 19.96
C ASN A 68 13.04 -0.61 19.93
N VAL A 69 11.99 0.05 19.41
CA VAL A 69 10.62 -0.44 19.18
C VAL A 69 10.12 0.28 17.92
N GLN A 70 10.70 -0.01 16.75
CA GLN A 70 10.37 0.70 15.52
C GLN A 70 8.97 0.32 15.00
N PRO A 71 8.08 1.28 14.69
CA PRO A 71 6.88 0.97 13.92
C PRO A 71 7.30 0.50 12.52
N ARG A 72 6.90 -0.71 12.13
CA ARG A 72 7.19 -1.28 10.81
C ARG A 72 6.16 -0.84 9.79
N SER A 73 6.57 -0.81 8.52
CA SER A 73 5.60 -0.73 7.43
C SER A 73 4.66 -1.94 7.54
N PHE A 74 3.40 -1.76 7.15
CA PHE A 74 2.42 -2.83 7.30
C PHE A 74 1.40 -2.84 6.18
N THR A 75 0.73 -3.99 6.04
CA THR A 75 -0.39 -4.19 5.14
C THR A 75 -1.61 -4.63 5.95
N LYS A 76 -2.78 -4.10 5.63
CA LYS A 76 -4.07 -4.65 6.07
C LYS A 76 -4.92 -5.07 4.87
N PHE A 77 -4.28 -5.33 3.73
CA PHE A 77 -4.97 -5.77 2.52
C PHE A 77 -5.85 -6.99 2.85
N PRO A 78 -7.11 -7.07 2.36
CA PRO A 78 -7.71 -6.27 1.29
C PRO A 78 -8.90 -5.39 1.75
N ILE A 79 -8.63 -4.23 2.36
CA ILE A 79 -9.69 -3.31 2.81
C ILE A 79 -10.31 -2.55 1.63
N SER A 80 -9.47 -1.99 0.77
CA SER A 80 -9.90 -1.06 -0.29
C SER A 80 -9.64 -1.59 -1.69
N TYR A 81 -8.72 -2.53 -1.83
CA TYR A 81 -8.43 -3.21 -3.08
C TYR A 81 -8.98 -4.63 -3.03
N THR A 82 -9.38 -5.17 -4.17
CA THR A 82 -9.96 -6.52 -4.25
C THR A 82 -8.88 -7.58 -4.29
N ASP A 83 -8.88 -8.47 -3.30
CA ASP A 83 -8.06 -9.68 -3.31
C ASP A 83 -8.63 -10.73 -4.25
N THR A 84 -7.87 -11.05 -5.30
CA THR A 84 -8.20 -12.09 -6.28
C THR A 84 -7.40 -13.38 -6.06
N THR A 85 -6.54 -13.42 -5.04
CA THR A 85 -5.66 -14.57 -4.74
C THR A 85 -5.97 -15.22 -3.40
N GLY A 86 -6.68 -14.53 -2.50
CA GLY A 86 -7.21 -15.08 -1.25
C GLY A 86 -6.20 -15.15 -0.11
N HIS A 87 -5.10 -14.40 -0.20
CA HIS A 87 -4.03 -14.40 0.80
C HIS A 87 -4.06 -13.20 1.76
N GLY A 88 -4.88 -12.17 1.49
CA GLY A 88 -5.06 -11.01 2.36
C GLY A 88 -3.73 -10.36 2.75
N ASP A 89 -3.52 -10.08 4.04
CA ASP A 89 -2.34 -9.39 4.55
C ASP A 89 -1.02 -10.19 4.40
N LYS A 90 -1.10 -11.44 3.92
CA LYS A 90 0.06 -12.25 3.56
C LYS A 90 0.41 -12.18 2.08
N THR A 91 -0.36 -11.46 1.26
CA THR A 91 -0.21 -11.41 -0.20
C THR A 91 1.16 -10.88 -0.65
N PHE A 92 1.63 -9.77 -0.06
CA PHE A 92 2.79 -9.05 -0.58
C PHE A 92 4.11 -9.62 -0.05
N THR A 93 4.24 -9.77 1.27
CA THR A 93 5.50 -10.13 1.94
C THR A 93 5.40 -11.41 2.77
N GLY A 94 4.22 -12.03 2.81
CA GLY A 94 3.94 -13.21 3.63
C GLY A 94 3.60 -12.90 5.08
N ASN A 95 3.76 -11.64 5.50
CA ASN A 95 3.50 -11.17 6.84
C ASN A 95 2.82 -9.79 6.81
N ARG A 96 2.06 -9.49 7.86
CA ARG A 96 1.42 -8.18 8.03
C ARG A 96 2.43 -7.03 8.10
N GLU A 97 3.55 -7.24 8.78
CA GLU A 97 4.61 -6.24 8.95
C GLU A 97 5.77 -6.53 8.02
N PHE A 98 6.41 -5.47 7.51
CA PHE A 98 7.57 -5.59 6.63
C PHE A 98 8.53 -4.41 6.76
N THR A 99 9.77 -4.65 6.34
CA THR A 99 10.80 -3.61 6.18
C THR A 99 10.93 -3.28 4.70
N THR A 100 10.92 -1.98 4.39
CA THR A 100 11.15 -1.51 3.02
C THR A 100 12.63 -1.20 2.87
N CYS A 101 13.30 -1.83 1.91
CA CYS A 101 14.71 -1.57 1.61
C CYS A 101 14.88 -0.37 0.68
N GLU A 102 14.00 -0.25 -0.32
CA GLU A 102 14.07 0.76 -1.36
C GLU A 102 12.66 1.11 -1.85
N ILE A 103 12.48 2.36 -2.30
CA ILE A 103 11.24 2.84 -2.91
C ILE A 103 11.60 3.61 -4.19
N GLU A 104 11.05 3.18 -5.31
CA GLU A 104 11.15 3.87 -6.59
C GLU A 104 9.79 4.46 -6.99
N VAL A 105 9.79 5.65 -7.59
CA VAL A 105 8.58 6.33 -8.05
C VAL A 105 8.70 6.68 -9.53
N PHE A 106 7.81 6.10 -10.33
CA PHE A 106 7.78 6.30 -11.78
C PHE A 106 6.59 7.16 -12.19
N LYS A 107 6.78 7.99 -13.22
CA LYS A 107 5.70 8.72 -13.91
C LYS A 107 5.79 8.45 -15.41
N ILE A 108 4.63 8.37 -16.06
CA ILE A 108 4.55 8.37 -17.52
C ILE A 108 4.54 9.84 -17.96
N ALA A 109 5.35 10.17 -18.97
CA ALA A 109 5.47 11.51 -19.54
C ALA A 109 4.30 11.84 -20.48
#